data_AF-A0A3D6BB39-F1
#
_entry.id   AF-A0A3D6BB39-F1
#
_cell.length_a   1.000
_cell.length_b   1.000
_cell.length_c   1.000
_cell.angle_alpha   90.00
_cell.angle_beta   90.00
_cell.angle_gamma   90.00
#
_symmetry.space_group_name_H-M   'P 1'
#
loop_
_entity.id
_entity.type
_entity.pdbx_description
1 polymer ?
#
loop_
_entity_poly.entity_id
_entity_poly.type
_entity_poly.pdbx_seq_one_letter_code
_entity_poly.pdbx_strand_id
1 'polypeptide(L)'
;MNSLIKIFLVFVILSNIHYAQDQCTFTGTPEKSLSYPLFGSTGTLKVLVILCKFTDDNYDDPPRTNLWPSTRNSMPIWGPSLVSTTIQTDYPDPSISGYFQDMSLNQLHIIGDVKFYQPIHEQAYYFISSGRGLGYLTEEILMGLNSQINFAEYDNWDPKDIDQDGKKNEPDGQVDFIAICFRDANFAGLDGSSYSGIAGITGYRQVFGNGTSQLILDNKVISAKNLLSDLGSGTCQRGILNLHEGLGTICHEFGHYMFGTTHYAGVGFHGLMDGEGTGVMNSFERIRLNWLQAIVVNNTESDVMIPDAISTGLVRRMNIPNSTEYFLIDNH
;
A
#
# COMPACT_ATOMS: atom_id res chain seq x y z
N MET A 1 -37.48 -58.36 22.46
CA MET A 1 -37.17 -57.39 21.39
C MET A 1 -37.58 -56.02 21.91
N ASN A 2 -36.64 -55.26 22.46
CA ASN A 2 -36.88 -53.90 22.97
C ASN A 2 -36.09 -52.94 22.09
N SER A 3 -36.80 -52.17 21.28
CA SER A 3 -36.24 -51.14 20.42
C SER A 3 -35.92 -49.90 21.25
N LEU A 4 -34.63 -49.57 21.37
CA LEU A 4 -34.18 -48.29 21.91
C LEU A 4 -34.48 -47.17 20.90
N ILE A 5 -35.38 -46.26 21.26
CA ILE A 5 -35.58 -44.99 20.57
C ILE A 5 -34.47 -44.04 21.04
N LYS A 6 -33.54 -43.71 20.14
CA LYS A 6 -32.57 -42.62 20.35
C LYS A 6 -33.24 -41.30 19.95
N ILE A 7 -33.58 -40.47 20.94
CA ILE A 7 -34.02 -39.09 20.73
C ILE A 7 -32.76 -38.25 20.44
N PHE A 8 -32.62 -37.75 19.22
CA PHE A 8 -31.65 -36.70 18.90
C PHE A 8 -32.26 -35.34 19.24
N LEU A 9 -31.73 -34.69 20.28
CA LEU A 9 -32.00 -33.28 20.55
C LEU A 9 -31.16 -32.44 19.58
N VAL A 10 -31.82 -31.71 18.68
CA VAL A 10 -31.18 -30.66 17.89
C VAL A 10 -31.24 -29.36 18.70
N PHE A 11 -30.10 -28.90 19.18
CA PHE A 11 -29.94 -27.54 19.68
C PHE A 11 -29.84 -26.60 18.47
N VAL A 12 -30.87 -25.79 18.24
CA VAL A 12 -30.80 -24.67 17.30
C VAL A 12 -30.17 -23.51 18.06
N ILE A 13 -28.87 -23.29 17.83
CA ILE A 13 -28.22 -22.03 18.19
C ILE A 13 -28.56 -21.05 17.07
N LEU A 14 -29.45 -20.10 17.36
CA LEU A 14 -29.68 -18.92 16.51
C LEU A 14 -28.51 -17.95 16.69
N SER A 15 -27.38 -18.26 16.08
CA SER A 15 -26.39 -17.24 15.74
C SER A 15 -26.78 -16.62 14.41
N ASN A 16 -26.83 -15.29 14.35
CA ASN A 16 -26.84 -14.55 13.09
C ASN A 16 -25.49 -14.81 12.40
N ILE A 17 -25.39 -15.92 11.69
CA ILE A 17 -24.29 -16.17 10.77
C ILE A 17 -24.57 -15.25 9.58
N HIS A 18 -23.88 -14.12 9.54
CA HIS A 18 -23.62 -13.48 8.26
C HIS A 18 -22.88 -14.51 7.43
N TYR A 19 -23.55 -15.07 6.43
CA TYR A 19 -22.91 -15.87 5.42
C TYR A 19 -21.83 -14.99 4.79
N ALA A 20 -20.56 -15.23 5.15
CA ALA A 20 -19.47 -15.02 4.24
C ALA A 20 -19.81 -15.90 3.04
N GLN A 21 -20.30 -15.26 1.98
CA GLN A 21 -20.57 -15.95 0.74
C GLN A 21 -19.21 -16.40 0.21
N ASP A 22 -18.91 -17.69 0.37
CA ASP A 22 -17.89 -18.42 -0.40
C ASP A 22 -18.26 -18.33 -1.89
N GLN A 23 -18.00 -17.18 -2.49
CA GLN A 23 -18.12 -16.95 -3.93
C GLN A 23 -16.69 -16.90 -4.46
N CYS A 24 -16.10 -18.09 -4.62
CA CYS A 24 -14.99 -18.30 -5.54
C CYS A 24 -15.54 -18.12 -6.96
N THR A 25 -15.61 -16.89 -7.44
CA THR A 25 -15.95 -16.57 -8.83
C THR A 25 -15.33 -15.22 -9.16
N PHE A 26 -14.33 -15.20 -10.03
CA PHE A 26 -13.64 -13.98 -10.42
C PHE A 26 -13.67 -13.82 -11.93
N THR A 27 -14.24 -12.71 -12.39
CA THR A 27 -14.10 -12.21 -13.77
C THR A 27 -13.66 -10.76 -13.69
N GLY A 28 -12.34 -10.54 -13.68
CA GLY A 28 -11.77 -9.21 -13.82
C GLY A 28 -11.88 -8.75 -15.27
N THR A 29 -12.72 -7.77 -15.56
CA THR A 29 -12.66 -7.06 -16.84
C THR A 29 -11.61 -5.94 -16.72
N PRO A 30 -10.55 -5.92 -17.52
CA PRO A 30 -9.58 -4.83 -17.47
C PRO A 30 -10.20 -3.57 -18.12
N GLU A 31 -10.61 -2.60 -17.32
CA GLU A 31 -10.84 -1.25 -17.81
C GLU A 31 -9.49 -0.53 -17.99
N LYS A 32 -9.20 -0.17 -19.25
CA LYS A 32 -8.01 0.55 -19.76
C LYS A 32 -6.67 -0.21 -19.74
N SER A 33 -6.09 -0.33 -20.94
CA SER A 33 -4.78 -0.92 -21.22
C SER A 33 -3.63 0.01 -20.80
N LEU A 34 -3.33 0.07 -19.51
CA LEU A 34 -1.97 0.41 -19.07
C LEU A 34 -1.17 -0.89 -19.04
N SER A 35 0.07 -0.89 -19.55
CA SER A 35 0.96 -2.03 -19.37
C SER A 35 1.43 -2.02 -17.91
N TYR A 36 0.99 -3.02 -17.17
CA TYR A 36 1.41 -3.23 -15.78
C TYR A 36 2.54 -4.26 -15.73
N PRO A 37 3.48 -4.12 -14.77
CA PRO A 37 3.48 -3.11 -13.72
C PRO A 37 4.07 -1.76 -14.15
N LEU A 38 3.57 -0.65 -13.56
CA LEU A 38 4.07 0.70 -13.88
C LEU A 38 5.51 0.83 -13.37
N PHE A 39 5.70 0.68 -12.06
CA PHE A 39 7.01 0.39 -11.47
C PHE A 39 7.46 -1.03 -11.87
N GLY A 40 8.75 -1.24 -12.11
CA GLY A 40 9.32 -2.60 -12.23
C GLY A 40 8.95 -3.53 -11.05
N SER A 41 8.86 -4.84 -11.30
CA SER A 41 8.57 -5.81 -10.24
C SER A 41 9.82 -6.42 -9.59
N THR A 42 11.03 -6.02 -9.99
CA THR A 42 12.27 -6.57 -9.45
C THR A 42 13.31 -5.49 -9.22
N GLY A 43 14.22 -5.71 -8.26
CA GLY A 43 15.30 -4.79 -7.94
C GLY A 43 15.10 -4.07 -6.60
N THR A 44 15.57 -2.84 -6.51
CA THR A 44 15.54 -2.08 -5.25
C THR A 44 15.02 -0.68 -5.48
N LEU A 45 13.94 -0.33 -4.81
CA LEU A 45 13.38 1.02 -4.77
C LEU A 45 13.81 1.72 -3.49
N LYS A 46 14.33 2.94 -3.58
CA LYS A 46 14.60 3.78 -2.41
C LYS A 46 13.46 4.77 -2.18
N VAL A 47 12.83 4.71 -1.02
CA VAL A 47 11.67 5.53 -0.65
C VAL A 47 11.99 6.50 0.48
N LEU A 48 11.25 7.60 0.55
CA LEU A 48 11.23 8.48 1.73
C LEU A 48 9.90 8.33 2.46
N VAL A 49 9.94 7.98 3.74
CA VAL A 49 8.74 7.95 4.60
C VAL A 49 8.78 9.13 5.57
N ILE A 50 7.71 9.92 5.60
CA ILE A 50 7.61 11.09 6.47
C ILE A 50 6.47 10.87 7.46
N LEU A 51 6.82 10.69 8.73
CA LEU A 51 5.86 10.70 9.83
C LEU A 51 5.51 12.15 10.18
N CYS A 52 4.22 12.48 10.13
CA CYS A 52 3.73 13.83 10.32
C CYS A 52 2.72 13.90 11.46
N LYS A 53 2.84 14.92 12.31
CA LYS A 53 1.87 15.18 13.40
C LYS A 53 1.60 16.68 13.51
N PHE A 54 0.33 17.06 13.45
CA PHE A 54 -0.06 18.45 13.66
C PHE A 54 0.06 18.89 15.14
N THR A 55 0.19 20.20 15.34
CA THR A 55 0.26 20.81 16.68
C THR A 55 -1.04 20.70 17.47
N ASP A 56 -2.18 20.70 16.77
CA ASP A 56 -3.53 20.61 17.34
C ASP A 56 -4.05 19.16 17.45
N ASP A 57 -3.26 18.18 17.01
CA ASP A 57 -3.58 16.76 17.22
C ASP A 57 -3.51 16.42 18.72
N ASN A 58 -4.70 16.31 19.32
CA ASN A 58 -4.96 15.97 20.71
C ASN A 58 -5.73 14.64 20.85
N TYR A 59 -5.84 13.85 19.77
CA TYR A 59 -6.54 12.59 19.79
C TYR A 59 -5.72 11.53 20.52
N ASP A 60 -6.28 10.94 21.58
CA ASP A 60 -5.75 9.76 22.25
C ASP A 60 -6.86 8.73 22.49
N ASP A 61 -6.63 7.51 22.01
CA ASP A 61 -7.47 6.33 22.24
C ASP A 61 -6.59 5.14 22.66
N PRO A 62 -6.30 4.98 23.97
CA PRO A 62 -5.55 3.84 24.47
C PRO A 62 -6.32 2.52 24.29
N PRO A 63 -5.63 1.40 23.96
CA PRO A 63 -4.19 1.25 23.92
C PRO A 63 -3.55 1.63 22.57
N ARG A 64 -4.33 1.92 21.52
CA ARG A 64 -3.84 2.13 20.15
C ARG A 64 -2.84 3.27 20.06
N THR A 65 -3.10 4.34 20.79
CA THR A 65 -2.24 5.55 20.82
C THR A 65 -1.06 5.47 21.79
N ASN A 66 -0.91 4.40 22.59
CA ASN A 66 0.17 4.31 23.58
C ASN A 66 1.58 4.33 22.93
N LEU A 67 1.69 3.84 21.70
CA LEU A 67 2.96 3.78 20.97
C LEU A 67 3.34 5.11 20.32
N TRP A 68 2.36 5.98 20.05
CA TRP A 68 2.55 7.36 19.61
C TRP A 68 1.46 8.26 20.22
N PRO A 69 1.61 8.66 21.49
CA PRO A 69 0.59 9.46 22.17
C PRO A 69 0.58 10.90 21.67
N SER A 70 -0.55 11.60 21.80
CA SER A 70 -0.72 12.99 21.33
C SER A 70 0.28 13.96 21.97
N THR A 71 0.72 13.65 23.19
CA THR A 71 1.72 14.40 23.95
C THR A 71 3.15 14.28 23.40
N ARG A 72 3.42 13.32 22.49
CA ARG A 72 4.73 13.15 21.86
C ARG A 72 4.79 13.91 20.54
N ASN A 73 5.49 15.05 20.55
CA ASN A 73 5.80 15.84 19.36
C ASN A 73 7.18 15.47 18.78
N SER A 74 7.38 14.18 18.55
CA SER A 74 8.58 13.62 17.93
C SER A 74 8.24 12.31 17.23
N MET A 75 9.19 11.81 16.43
CA MET A 75 9.11 10.46 15.89
C MET A 75 8.86 9.43 17.01
N PRO A 76 7.93 8.47 16.83
CA PRO A 76 7.77 7.36 17.76
C PRO A 76 8.93 6.37 17.63
N ILE A 77 9.16 5.56 18.67
CA ILE A 77 10.30 4.63 18.73
C ILE A 77 10.29 3.57 17.61
N TRP A 78 9.09 3.18 17.16
CA TRP A 78 8.91 2.24 16.06
C TRP A 78 9.07 2.89 14.68
N GLY A 79 9.06 4.23 14.62
CA GLY A 79 9.09 4.99 13.37
C GLY A 79 10.23 4.58 12.44
N PRO A 80 11.49 4.55 12.90
CA PRO A 80 12.63 4.12 12.09
C PRO A 80 12.52 2.68 11.55
N SER A 81 11.69 1.82 12.14
CA SER A 81 11.48 0.44 11.70
C SER A 81 10.48 0.30 10.56
N LEU A 82 9.81 1.38 10.12
CA LEU A 82 8.86 1.31 9.00
C LEU A 82 9.52 0.88 7.69
N VAL A 83 10.76 1.30 7.46
CA VAL A 83 11.54 0.91 6.27
C VAL A 83 13.01 0.81 6.66
N SER A 84 13.68 -0.22 6.14
CA SER A 84 15.11 -0.42 6.37
C SER A 84 15.94 0.47 5.45
N THR A 85 17.04 1.01 5.95
CA THR A 85 17.91 1.95 5.19
C THR A 85 18.78 1.27 4.14
N THR A 86 19.00 -0.03 4.26
CA THR A 86 19.84 -0.82 3.35
C THR A 86 19.20 -2.17 3.08
N ILE A 87 19.62 -2.85 2.02
CA ILE A 87 19.20 -4.22 1.74
C ILE A 87 19.70 -5.14 2.86
N GLN A 88 18.82 -6.04 3.32
CA GLN A 88 19.12 -7.03 4.35
C GLN A 88 18.65 -8.41 3.87
N THR A 89 19.24 -9.47 4.42
CA THR A 89 18.77 -10.83 4.18
C THR A 89 17.41 -11.08 4.84
N ASP A 90 17.21 -10.48 6.02
CA ASP A 90 16.00 -10.61 6.81
C ASP A 90 15.67 -9.20 7.33
N TYR A 91 14.59 -8.62 6.83
CA TYR A 91 14.14 -7.31 7.31
C TYR A 91 13.40 -7.43 8.64
N PRO A 92 13.33 -6.33 9.43
CA PRO A 92 12.42 -6.26 10.56
C PRO A 92 10.97 -6.54 10.11
N ASP A 93 10.29 -7.43 10.82
CA ASP A 93 8.86 -7.69 10.65
C ASP A 93 8.11 -7.18 11.89
N PRO A 94 7.15 -6.26 11.75
CA PRO A 94 6.61 -5.74 10.49
C PRO A 94 7.36 -4.49 9.97
N SER A 95 7.56 -4.41 8.65
CA SER A 95 8.09 -3.22 7.95
C SER A 95 7.68 -3.26 6.47
N ILE A 96 7.77 -2.12 5.77
CA ILE A 96 7.55 -2.04 4.32
C ILE A 96 8.60 -2.92 3.61
N SER A 97 9.85 -2.89 4.07
CA SER A 97 10.93 -3.69 3.51
C SER A 97 10.66 -5.19 3.63
N GLY A 98 10.26 -5.66 4.81
CA GLY A 98 9.89 -7.06 5.06
C GLY A 98 8.66 -7.47 4.27
N TYR A 99 7.63 -6.63 4.26
CA TYR A 99 6.41 -6.89 3.49
C TYR A 99 6.69 -7.15 2.02
N PHE A 100 7.42 -6.26 1.34
CA PHE A 100 7.72 -6.45 -0.08
C PHE A 100 8.74 -7.56 -0.34
N GLN A 101 9.65 -7.84 0.59
CA GLN A 101 10.50 -9.03 0.50
C GLN A 101 9.66 -10.30 0.48
N ASP A 102 8.72 -10.45 1.42
CA ASP A 102 7.89 -11.65 1.55
C ASP A 102 6.93 -11.79 0.35
N MET A 103 6.21 -10.72 0.01
CA MET A 103 5.24 -10.76 -1.09
C MET A 103 5.93 -11.04 -2.43
N SER A 104 7.13 -10.51 -2.65
CA SER A 104 7.87 -10.69 -3.89
C SER A 104 8.75 -11.92 -3.96
N LEU A 105 8.81 -12.75 -2.90
CA LEU A 105 9.77 -13.85 -2.80
C LEU A 105 11.21 -13.35 -3.02
N ASN A 106 11.57 -12.26 -2.34
CA ASN A 106 12.88 -11.62 -2.39
C ASN A 106 13.29 -11.08 -3.78
N GLN A 107 12.32 -10.75 -4.64
CA GLN A 107 12.58 -10.17 -5.96
C GLN A 107 12.58 -8.64 -5.96
N LEU A 108 11.76 -8.03 -5.10
CA LEU A 108 11.67 -6.59 -4.90
C LEU A 108 12.08 -6.23 -3.48
N HIS A 109 12.97 -5.25 -3.37
CA HIS A 109 13.35 -4.64 -2.10
C HIS A 109 12.90 -3.19 -2.07
N ILE A 110 12.25 -2.80 -0.96
CA ILE A 110 11.98 -1.39 -0.66
C ILE A 110 12.86 -1.01 0.53
N ILE A 111 13.76 -0.06 0.31
CA ILE A 111 14.63 0.51 1.35
C ILE A 111 14.41 2.01 1.42
N GLY A 112 14.88 2.69 2.46
CA GLY A 112 14.63 4.11 2.57
C GLY A 112 14.92 4.72 3.92
N ASP A 113 14.51 5.97 4.05
CA ASP A 113 14.67 6.74 5.27
C ASP A 113 13.31 7.12 5.85
N VAL A 114 13.27 7.21 7.19
CA VAL A 114 12.12 7.75 7.91
C VAL A 114 12.48 9.10 8.51
N LYS A 115 11.64 10.11 8.26
CA LYS A 115 11.78 11.46 8.82
C LYS A 115 10.53 11.83 9.59
N PHE A 116 10.67 12.78 10.51
CA PHE A 116 9.55 13.34 11.26
C PHE A 116 9.42 14.82 10.95
N TYR A 117 8.19 15.27 10.73
CA TYR A 117 7.88 16.67 10.54
C TYR A 117 6.63 17.07 11.34
N GLN A 118 6.67 18.27 11.91
CA GLN A 118 5.52 18.89 12.56
C GLN A 118 5.17 20.15 11.76
N PRO A 119 3.98 20.21 11.14
CA PRO A 119 3.51 21.41 10.45
C PRO A 119 3.49 22.62 11.37
N ILE A 120 3.77 23.79 10.78
CA ILE A 120 3.89 25.06 11.52
C ILE A 120 2.54 25.49 12.09
N HIS A 121 1.45 25.13 11.41
CA HIS A 121 0.09 25.49 11.79
C HIS A 121 -0.78 24.28 12.14
N GLU A 122 -1.93 24.57 12.75
CA GLU A 122 -3.01 23.61 13.00
C GLU A 122 -3.67 23.13 11.71
N GLN A 123 -4.37 22.00 11.74
CA GLN A 123 -4.97 21.39 10.54
C GLN A 123 -5.87 22.36 9.77
N ALA A 124 -6.69 23.14 10.47
CA ALA A 124 -7.67 24.04 9.88
C ALA A 124 -7.06 25.13 8.99
N TYR A 125 -5.81 25.51 9.27
CA TYR A 125 -5.06 26.44 8.43
C TYR A 125 -4.90 25.91 6.99
N TYR A 126 -4.67 24.60 6.84
CA TYR A 126 -4.42 23.94 5.56
C TYR A 126 -5.68 23.47 4.84
N PHE A 127 -6.87 23.64 5.42
CA PHE A 127 -8.10 23.17 4.78
C PHE A 127 -8.37 23.84 3.43
N ILE A 128 -9.09 23.13 2.58
CA ILE A 128 -9.57 23.63 1.28
C ILE A 128 -10.45 24.87 1.45
N SER A 129 -11.26 24.91 2.52
CA SER A 129 -12.08 26.08 2.87
C SER A 129 -11.25 27.33 3.16
N SER A 130 -10.00 27.17 3.57
CA SER A 130 -9.02 28.26 3.77
C SER A 130 -8.27 28.62 2.47
N GLY A 131 -8.70 28.10 1.32
CA GLY A 131 -8.04 28.27 0.02
C GLY A 131 -6.75 27.46 -0.14
N ARG A 132 -6.37 26.66 0.86
CA ARG A 132 -5.21 25.78 0.86
C ARG A 132 -5.64 24.35 0.49
N GLY A 133 -4.91 23.36 0.96
CA GLY A 133 -5.23 21.95 0.79
C GLY A 133 -4.00 21.10 1.07
N LEU A 134 -4.13 19.80 0.86
CA LEU A 134 -3.06 18.84 1.06
C LEU A 134 -1.79 19.21 0.30
N GLY A 135 -1.87 19.65 -0.96
CA GLY A 135 -0.70 20.09 -1.72
C GLY A 135 0.08 21.28 -1.14
N TYR A 136 -0.60 22.22 -0.47
CA TYR A 136 0.06 23.31 0.25
C TYR A 136 0.83 22.78 1.46
N LEU A 137 0.20 21.89 2.22
CA LEU A 137 0.81 21.24 3.37
C LEU A 137 2.01 20.36 2.95
N THR A 138 1.87 19.60 1.87
CA THR A 138 2.94 18.77 1.31
C THR A 138 4.14 19.61 0.90
N GLU A 139 3.93 20.76 0.23
CA GLU A 139 5.03 21.67 -0.10
C GLU A 139 5.75 22.17 1.16
N GLU A 140 5.01 22.55 2.21
CA GLU A 140 5.60 22.97 3.48
C GLU A 140 6.45 21.86 4.10
N ILE A 141 5.94 20.63 4.17
CA ILE A 141 6.64 19.47 4.74
C ILE A 141 7.96 19.22 3.99
N LEU A 142 7.91 19.18 2.65
CA LEU A 142 9.09 18.89 1.83
C LEU A 142 10.13 20.00 1.94
N MET A 143 9.70 21.27 1.88
CA MET A 143 10.60 22.43 2.03
C MET A 143 11.21 22.49 3.43
N GLY A 144 10.45 22.16 4.48
CA GLY A 144 10.93 22.13 5.86
C GLY A 144 11.95 21.03 6.14
N LEU A 145 11.95 19.96 5.33
CA LEU A 145 12.92 18.87 5.41
C LEU A 145 14.09 19.00 4.41
N ASN A 146 14.05 19.97 3.50
CA ASN A 146 15.03 20.11 2.41
C ASN A 146 16.48 20.22 2.87
N SER A 147 16.75 20.82 4.03
CA SER A 147 18.12 20.90 4.56
C SER A 147 18.61 19.59 5.21
N GLN A 148 17.77 18.57 5.31
CA GLN A 148 18.03 17.31 6.02
C GLN A 148 18.02 16.08 5.10
N ILE A 149 17.62 16.27 3.84
CA ILE A 149 17.35 15.22 2.87
C ILE A 149 17.99 15.64 1.56
N ASN A 150 18.66 14.69 0.89
CA ASN A 150 19.05 14.84 -0.50
C ASN A 150 18.02 14.10 -1.35
N PHE A 151 17.09 14.83 -1.96
CA PHE A 151 15.99 14.24 -2.74
C PHE A 151 16.49 13.48 -3.97
N ALA A 152 17.69 13.78 -4.47
CA ALA A 152 18.30 13.04 -5.57
C ALA A 152 18.59 11.57 -5.27
N GLU A 153 18.59 11.16 -4.00
CA GLU A 153 18.79 9.76 -3.63
C GLU A 153 17.55 8.88 -3.82
N TYR A 154 16.38 9.47 -4.03
CA TYR A 154 15.09 8.78 -4.19
C TYR A 154 14.59 8.82 -5.64
N ASP A 155 15.49 9.11 -6.59
CA ASP A 155 15.27 9.00 -8.03
C ASP A 155 16.22 7.92 -8.54
N ASN A 156 15.73 6.69 -8.56
CA ASN A 156 16.49 5.51 -8.94
C ASN A 156 15.70 4.55 -9.84
N TRP A 157 14.51 4.94 -10.28
CA TRP A 157 13.64 4.20 -11.21
C TRP A 157 13.16 5.07 -12.37
N ASP A 158 12.93 4.43 -13.51
CA ASP A 158 12.30 4.99 -14.69
C ASP A 158 11.09 4.12 -15.04
N PRO A 159 9.97 4.29 -14.35
CA PRO A 159 8.78 3.47 -14.59
C PRO A 159 8.21 3.63 -16.01
N LYS A 160 8.53 4.75 -16.67
CA LYS A 160 8.01 5.11 -18.00
C LYS A 160 8.98 4.74 -19.12
N ASP A 161 10.20 4.32 -18.81
CA ASP A 161 11.25 4.00 -19.79
C ASP A 161 11.38 5.16 -20.79
N ILE A 162 11.65 6.36 -20.27
CA ILE A 162 11.64 7.63 -21.00
C ILE A 162 12.64 7.61 -22.15
N ASP A 163 13.78 6.93 -21.98
CA ASP A 163 14.81 6.78 -23.00
C ASP A 163 14.65 5.53 -23.90
N GLN A 164 13.67 4.68 -23.61
CA GLN A 164 13.25 3.51 -24.39
C GLN A 164 14.34 2.45 -24.53
N ASP A 165 15.16 2.27 -23.51
CA ASP A 165 16.22 1.28 -23.48
C ASP A 165 15.79 -0.07 -22.84
N GLY A 166 14.57 -0.09 -22.28
CA GLY A 166 13.96 -1.26 -21.67
C GLY A 166 14.36 -1.51 -20.22
N LYS A 167 15.11 -0.61 -19.58
CA LYS A 167 15.45 -0.67 -18.16
C LYS A 167 14.59 0.32 -17.37
N LYS A 168 14.05 -0.16 -16.24
CA LYS A 168 13.25 0.65 -15.32
C LYS A 168 13.93 0.96 -13.99
N ASN A 169 15.12 0.42 -13.77
CA ASN A 169 15.88 0.56 -12.51
C ASN A 169 17.03 1.54 -12.70
N GLU A 170 16.74 2.71 -13.26
CA GLU A 170 17.68 3.81 -13.42
C GLU A 170 16.98 5.16 -13.25
N PRO A 171 17.71 6.25 -12.90
CA PRO A 171 17.08 7.53 -12.62
C PRO A 171 16.44 8.19 -13.85
N ASP A 172 15.24 8.77 -13.69
CA ASP A 172 14.51 9.48 -14.76
C ASP A 172 14.43 11.01 -14.55
N GLY A 173 14.95 11.52 -13.43
CA GLY A 173 14.89 12.92 -13.03
C GLY A 173 13.74 13.27 -12.10
N GLN A 174 12.85 12.32 -11.78
CA GLN A 174 11.74 12.45 -10.86
C GLN A 174 12.01 11.64 -9.58
N VAL A 175 11.65 12.18 -8.42
CA VAL A 175 11.63 11.38 -7.19
C VAL A 175 10.55 10.30 -7.32
N ASP A 176 10.96 9.05 -7.11
CA ASP A 176 10.15 7.86 -7.34
C ASP A 176 8.96 7.79 -6.38
N PHE A 177 9.24 7.87 -5.07
CA PHE A 177 8.20 7.61 -4.07
C PHE A 177 8.50 8.22 -2.68
N ILE A 178 7.56 9.05 -2.24
CA ILE A 178 7.51 9.64 -0.89
C ILE A 178 6.17 9.26 -0.24
N ALA A 179 6.18 8.69 0.96
CA ALA A 179 4.97 8.41 1.73
C ALA A 179 4.83 9.37 2.91
N ILE A 180 3.81 10.22 2.91
CA ILE A 180 3.50 11.10 4.05
C ILE A 180 2.43 10.45 4.93
N CYS A 181 2.80 10.11 6.16
CA CYS A 181 2.00 9.37 7.11
C CYS A 181 1.62 10.26 8.28
N PHE A 182 0.38 10.72 8.29
CA PHE A 182 -0.15 11.54 9.37
C PHE A 182 -0.59 10.67 10.55
N ARG A 183 -0.19 11.06 11.76
CA ARG A 183 -0.70 10.45 13.00
C ARG A 183 -2.23 10.53 13.05
N ASP A 184 -2.77 11.74 12.91
CA ASP A 184 -4.18 12.01 12.65
C ASP A 184 -4.30 13.18 11.66
N ALA A 185 -5.23 13.07 10.73
CA ALA A 185 -5.49 14.11 9.74
C ALA A 185 -6.94 14.09 9.22
N ASN A 186 -7.53 15.27 9.10
CA ASN A 186 -8.85 15.45 8.50
C ASN A 186 -8.74 15.56 6.97
N PHE A 187 -8.65 14.41 6.28
CA PHE A 187 -8.59 14.38 4.81
C PHE A 187 -9.84 14.99 4.15
N ALA A 188 -11.01 14.96 4.79
CA ALA A 188 -12.19 15.62 4.26
C ALA A 188 -12.00 17.15 4.20
N GLY A 189 -11.29 17.73 5.17
CA GLY A 189 -10.92 19.14 5.17
C GLY A 189 -9.72 19.47 4.28
N LEU A 190 -8.71 18.59 4.23
CA LEU A 190 -7.44 18.82 3.52
C LEU A 190 -7.53 18.54 2.01
N ASP A 191 -8.28 17.53 1.61
CA ASP A 191 -8.33 17.02 0.24
C ASP A 191 -9.77 16.86 -0.29
N GLY A 192 -10.77 16.83 0.59
CA GLY A 192 -12.18 16.63 0.21
C GLY A 192 -12.56 15.15 0.11
N SER A 193 -11.66 14.24 0.49
CA SER A 193 -11.85 12.80 0.49
C SER A 193 -12.01 12.24 1.91
N SER A 194 -12.69 11.11 2.04
CA SER A 194 -12.86 10.40 3.32
C SER A 194 -11.94 9.18 3.45
N TYR A 195 -11.06 8.95 2.49
CA TYR A 195 -10.16 7.79 2.45
C TYR A 195 -9.11 7.84 3.57
N SER A 196 -8.57 6.68 3.94
CA SER A 196 -7.44 6.55 4.86
C SER A 196 -6.09 6.77 4.17
N GLY A 197 -6.00 6.45 2.88
CA GLY A 197 -4.85 6.65 2.02
C GLY A 197 -5.24 7.29 0.68
N ILE A 198 -4.25 7.89 0.02
CA ILE A 198 -4.39 8.48 -1.31
C ILE A 198 -3.10 8.25 -2.11
N ALA A 199 -3.23 7.63 -3.28
CA ALA A 199 -2.15 7.44 -4.25
C ALA A 199 -1.80 8.73 -5.03
N GLY A 200 -1.44 9.77 -4.28
CA GLY A 200 -0.98 11.06 -4.76
C GLY A 200 -0.57 11.94 -3.59
N ILE A 201 0.69 12.35 -3.54
CA ILE A 201 1.27 13.07 -2.39
C ILE A 201 0.62 14.46 -2.13
N THR A 202 -0.10 15.01 -3.11
CA THR A 202 -0.87 16.27 -2.98
C THR A 202 -2.39 16.07 -3.08
N GLY A 203 -2.85 14.82 -3.05
CA GLY A 203 -4.26 14.45 -3.14
C GLY A 203 -4.87 14.60 -4.54
N TYR A 204 -6.18 14.85 -4.62
CA TYR A 204 -6.90 14.96 -5.89
C TYR A 204 -6.64 16.25 -6.66
N ARG A 205 -6.15 17.28 -5.98
CA ARG A 205 -5.90 18.61 -6.58
C ARG A 205 -4.64 18.66 -7.44
N GLN A 206 -3.68 17.78 -7.20
CA GLN A 206 -2.51 17.56 -8.06
C GLN A 206 -1.63 18.80 -8.29
N VAL A 207 -1.59 19.69 -7.30
CA VAL A 207 -0.77 20.91 -7.31
C VAL A 207 -0.21 21.17 -5.92
N PHE A 208 0.99 21.73 -5.86
CA PHE A 208 1.58 22.27 -4.64
C PHE A 208 0.96 23.63 -4.27
N GLY A 209 1.32 24.18 -3.11
CA GLY A 209 0.82 25.46 -2.60
C GLY A 209 1.13 26.65 -3.52
N ASN A 210 2.22 26.59 -4.29
CA ASN A 210 2.56 27.55 -5.32
C ASN A 210 1.69 27.47 -6.60
N GLY A 211 0.78 26.49 -6.68
CA GLY A 211 -0.16 26.29 -7.79
C GLY A 211 0.41 25.48 -8.97
N THR A 212 1.63 24.96 -8.87
CA THR A 212 2.27 24.13 -9.91
C THR A 212 2.15 22.64 -9.59
N SER A 213 2.25 21.80 -10.61
CA SER A 213 2.24 20.33 -10.45
C SER A 213 3.63 19.74 -10.17
N GLN A 214 4.65 20.57 -9.99
CA GLN A 214 6.04 20.15 -9.83
C GLN A 214 6.75 21.00 -8.78
N LEU A 215 7.47 20.35 -7.87
CA LEU A 215 8.40 21.00 -6.95
C LEU A 215 9.81 20.51 -7.29
N ILE A 216 10.78 21.40 -7.44
CA ILE A 216 12.15 21.03 -7.79
C ILE A 216 13.03 21.15 -6.55
N LEU A 217 13.55 20.02 -6.08
CA LEU A 217 14.50 19.94 -4.95
C LEU A 217 15.68 19.05 -5.38
N ASP A 218 16.90 19.47 -5.06
CA ASP A 218 18.15 18.76 -5.44
C ASP A 218 18.23 18.38 -6.93
N ASN A 219 17.74 19.28 -7.80
CA ASN A 219 17.63 19.09 -9.25
C ASN A 219 16.73 17.92 -9.68
N LYS A 220 15.88 17.39 -8.79
CA LYS A 220 14.86 16.40 -9.10
C LYS A 220 13.47 17.00 -9.07
N VAL A 221 12.59 16.46 -9.91
CA VAL A 221 11.17 16.79 -9.91
C VAL A 221 10.47 15.94 -8.85
N ILE A 222 9.73 16.59 -7.96
CA ILE A 222 8.70 15.94 -7.15
C ILE A 222 7.37 16.28 -7.82
N SER A 223 6.69 15.25 -8.36
CA SER A 223 5.44 15.37 -9.09
C SER A 223 4.25 15.39 -8.13
N ALA A 224 3.42 16.43 -8.24
CA ALA A 224 2.16 16.54 -7.50
C ALA A 224 1.06 15.65 -8.07
N LYS A 225 1.26 15.10 -9.28
CA LYS A 225 0.25 14.31 -9.98
C LYS A 225 -0.15 13.08 -9.17
N ASN A 226 -1.32 12.55 -9.49
CA ASN A 226 -1.79 11.27 -8.99
C ASN A 226 -2.05 10.33 -10.17
N LEU A 227 -2.25 9.05 -9.87
CA LEU A 227 -2.35 8.00 -10.88
C LEU A 227 -3.53 8.14 -11.86
N LEU A 228 -4.48 9.06 -11.61
CA LEU A 228 -5.54 9.38 -12.56
C LEU A 228 -5.04 10.22 -13.74
N SER A 229 -3.98 11.01 -13.56
CA SER A 229 -3.42 11.86 -14.62
C SER A 229 -2.06 11.39 -15.12
N ASP A 230 -1.21 10.89 -14.23
CA ASP A 230 0.14 10.41 -14.54
C ASP A 230 0.77 9.79 -13.28
N LEU A 231 1.99 9.28 -13.40
CA LEU A 231 2.77 8.84 -12.24
C LEU A 231 3.21 10.03 -11.37
N GLY A 232 2.72 10.06 -10.13
CA GLY A 232 3.12 11.01 -9.09
C GLY A 232 4.45 10.62 -8.43
N SER A 233 4.87 11.40 -7.43
CA SER A 233 6.06 11.09 -6.61
C SER A 233 5.72 10.56 -5.22
N GLY A 234 4.53 10.01 -4.99
CA GLY A 234 4.20 9.48 -3.68
C GLY A 234 2.73 9.43 -3.28
N THR A 235 2.53 9.19 -1.99
CA THR A 235 1.23 8.92 -1.38
C THR A 235 1.11 9.67 -0.06
N CYS A 236 -0.12 9.76 0.43
CA CYS A 236 -0.35 10.18 1.81
C CYS A 236 -1.36 9.26 2.49
N GLN A 237 -1.25 9.14 3.80
CA GLN A 237 -2.19 8.39 4.62
C GLN A 237 -2.39 9.04 5.99
N ARG A 238 -3.47 8.68 6.67
CA ARG A 238 -3.82 9.21 7.99
C ARG A 238 -4.13 8.10 8.99
N GLY A 239 -4.09 8.44 10.27
CA GLY A 239 -4.49 7.54 11.35
C GLY A 239 -3.39 6.56 11.76
N ILE A 240 -2.12 6.93 11.60
CA ILE A 240 -1.02 6.03 11.92
C ILE A 240 -0.60 6.20 13.37
N LEU A 241 -1.03 5.27 14.23
CA LEU A 241 -0.76 5.33 15.67
C LEU A 241 0.29 4.30 16.09
N ASN A 242 0.48 3.27 15.28
CA ASN A 242 1.49 2.23 15.47
C ASN A 242 2.02 1.68 14.13
N LEU A 243 3.03 0.82 14.22
CA LEU A 243 3.72 0.24 13.07
C LEU A 243 2.78 -0.56 12.15
N HIS A 244 1.84 -1.34 12.69
CA HIS A 244 0.93 -2.17 11.87
C HIS A 244 -0.08 -1.32 11.10
N GLU A 245 -0.66 -0.31 11.74
CA GLU A 245 -1.62 0.61 11.09
C GLU A 245 -0.98 1.37 9.91
N GLY A 246 0.31 1.68 10.03
CA GLY A 246 1.07 2.34 8.96
C GLY A 246 1.27 1.50 7.71
N LEU A 247 1.33 0.17 7.84
CA LEU A 247 1.81 -0.69 6.77
C LEU A 247 0.73 -1.06 5.77
N GLY A 248 -0.47 -1.45 6.23
CA GLY A 248 -1.54 -1.87 5.34
C GLY A 248 -1.90 -0.80 4.31
N THR A 249 -2.10 0.44 4.76
CA THR A 249 -2.47 1.55 3.87
C THR A 249 -1.30 2.01 2.99
N ILE A 250 -0.05 2.18 3.48
CA ILE A 250 1.07 2.55 2.59
C ILE A 250 1.29 1.49 1.51
N CYS A 251 1.30 0.21 1.90
CA CYS A 251 1.51 -0.87 0.95
C CYS A 251 0.40 -0.88 -0.10
N HIS A 252 -0.85 -0.64 0.31
CA HIS A 252 -1.99 -0.51 -0.61
C HIS A 252 -1.79 0.66 -1.59
N GLU A 253 -1.45 1.85 -1.08
CA GLU A 253 -1.24 3.02 -1.94
C GLU A 253 -0.02 2.85 -2.86
N PHE A 254 1.04 2.19 -2.41
CA PHE A 254 2.16 1.78 -3.28
C PHE A 254 1.71 0.73 -4.31
N GLY A 255 0.79 -0.16 -3.94
CA GLY A 255 0.20 -1.12 -4.85
C GLY A 255 -0.44 -0.44 -6.07
N HIS A 256 -1.00 0.77 -5.93
CA HIS A 256 -1.46 1.53 -7.09
C HIS A 256 -0.31 1.97 -8.03
N TYR A 257 0.91 2.14 -7.54
CA TYR A 257 2.10 2.37 -8.38
C TYR A 257 2.57 1.10 -9.11
N MET A 258 2.06 -0.07 -8.73
CA MET A 258 2.33 -1.34 -9.40
C MET A 258 1.18 -1.72 -10.35
N PHE A 259 -0.06 -1.55 -9.91
CA PHE A 259 -1.29 -2.02 -10.58
C PHE A 259 -2.14 -0.90 -11.19
N GLY A 260 -1.70 0.36 -11.11
CA GLY A 260 -2.44 1.53 -11.56
C GLY A 260 -3.62 1.86 -10.65
N THR A 261 -4.65 2.48 -11.23
CA THR A 261 -5.84 2.96 -10.49
C THR A 261 -6.81 1.83 -10.11
N THR A 262 -6.38 0.57 -10.22
CA THR A 262 -7.24 -0.60 -10.05
C THR A 262 -7.41 -0.95 -8.57
N HIS A 263 -8.67 -1.16 -8.19
CA HIS A 263 -9.02 -1.94 -6.99
C HIS A 263 -9.63 -3.27 -7.45
N TYR A 264 -9.15 -4.39 -6.92
CA TYR A 264 -9.67 -5.71 -7.29
C TYR A 264 -10.86 -6.06 -6.39
N ALA A 265 -12.04 -5.52 -6.71
CA ALA A 265 -13.26 -5.85 -5.97
C ALA A 265 -13.62 -7.33 -6.14
N GLY A 266 -14.17 -7.91 -5.07
CA GLY A 266 -14.71 -9.26 -5.12
C GLY A 266 -13.70 -10.35 -4.84
N VAL A 267 -12.43 -10.04 -4.51
CA VAL A 267 -11.42 -11.00 -4.04
C VAL A 267 -11.56 -11.38 -2.56
N GLY A 268 -12.74 -11.14 -1.98
CA GLY A 268 -13.11 -11.56 -0.63
C GLY A 268 -12.33 -10.90 0.50
N PHE A 269 -11.84 -9.66 0.32
CA PHE A 269 -10.96 -8.99 1.28
C PHE A 269 -9.60 -9.71 1.50
N HIS A 270 -9.20 -10.58 0.57
CA HIS A 270 -7.94 -11.33 0.67
C HIS A 270 -6.79 -10.73 -0.16
N GLY A 271 -7.07 -9.72 -0.98
CA GLY A 271 -6.04 -9.02 -1.77
C GLY A 271 -5.69 -7.67 -1.20
N LEU A 272 -4.45 -7.23 -1.42
CA LEU A 272 -3.99 -5.92 -1.00
C LEU A 272 -4.82 -4.84 -1.68
N MET A 273 -5.02 -4.95 -2.99
CA MET A 273 -5.71 -3.96 -3.83
C MET A 273 -7.23 -4.04 -3.76
N ASP A 274 -7.82 -4.87 -2.91
CA ASP A 274 -9.27 -4.80 -2.66
C ASP A 274 -9.65 -3.51 -1.91
N GLY A 275 -8.73 -2.98 -1.09
CA GLY A 275 -8.90 -1.73 -0.32
C GLY A 275 -9.53 -1.92 1.05
N GLU A 276 -10.21 -3.04 1.27
CA GLU A 276 -10.79 -3.44 2.56
C GLU A 276 -10.15 -4.77 3.08
N GLY A 277 -9.09 -5.21 2.42
CA GLY A 277 -8.46 -6.51 2.66
C GLY A 277 -7.57 -6.62 3.88
N THR A 278 -7.06 -7.82 4.14
CA THR A 278 -6.16 -8.16 5.26
C THR A 278 -4.78 -7.48 5.20
N GLY A 279 -4.49 -6.76 4.12
CA GLY A 279 -3.19 -6.12 3.86
C GLY A 279 -2.15 -7.03 3.20
N VAL A 280 -2.50 -8.27 2.86
CA VAL A 280 -1.61 -9.23 2.17
C VAL A 280 -1.88 -9.22 0.67
N MET A 281 -0.84 -9.32 -0.17
CA MET A 281 -1.05 -9.52 -1.61
C MET A 281 -1.45 -10.95 -1.91
N ASN A 282 -2.60 -11.14 -2.57
CA ASN A 282 -3.06 -12.46 -2.95
C ASN A 282 -2.25 -13.02 -4.13
N SER A 283 -2.42 -14.32 -4.39
CA SER A 283 -1.75 -14.98 -5.51
C SER A 283 -2.04 -14.36 -6.88
N PHE A 284 -3.23 -13.80 -7.11
CA PHE A 284 -3.55 -13.14 -8.37
C PHE A 284 -2.68 -11.90 -8.60
N GLU A 285 -2.54 -11.04 -7.58
CA GLU A 285 -1.69 -9.86 -7.59
C GLU A 285 -0.23 -10.23 -7.82
N ARG A 286 0.27 -11.22 -7.07
CA ARG A 286 1.67 -11.69 -7.15
C ARG A 286 2.01 -12.29 -8.52
N ILE A 287 1.08 -13.03 -9.15
CA ILE A 287 1.25 -13.55 -10.53
C ILE A 287 1.32 -12.41 -11.54
N ARG A 288 0.49 -11.36 -11.39
CA ARG A 288 0.51 -10.21 -12.30
C ARG A 288 1.80 -9.40 -12.24
N LEU A 289 2.48 -9.42 -11.10
CA LEU A 289 3.82 -8.85 -10.93
C LEU A 289 4.94 -9.81 -11.35
N ASN A 290 4.59 -11.00 -11.82
CA ASN A 290 5.54 -12.07 -12.16
C ASN A 290 6.43 -12.47 -10.97
N TRP A 291 5.95 -12.32 -9.73
CA TRP A 291 6.67 -12.76 -8.54
C TRP A 291 6.55 -14.25 -8.30
N LEU A 292 5.48 -14.87 -8.77
CA LEU A 292 5.32 -16.32 -8.73
C LEU A 292 4.56 -16.82 -9.94
N GLN A 293 4.59 -18.12 -10.14
CA GLN A 293 3.80 -18.81 -11.16
C GLN A 293 2.93 -19.87 -10.49
N ALA A 294 1.68 -19.98 -10.94
CA ALA A 294 0.79 -21.03 -10.45
C ALA A 294 1.07 -22.35 -11.14
N ILE A 295 1.07 -23.43 -10.36
CA ILE A 295 1.17 -24.80 -10.86
C ILE A 295 -0.24 -25.27 -11.24
N VAL A 296 -0.42 -25.64 -12.51
CA VAL A 296 -1.71 -26.16 -12.99
C VAL A 296 -1.93 -27.55 -12.41
N VAL A 297 -3.07 -27.74 -11.75
CA VAL A 297 -3.52 -29.03 -11.24
C VAL A 297 -4.66 -29.57 -12.09
N ASN A 298 -4.60 -30.86 -12.40
CA ASN A 298 -5.66 -31.53 -13.14
C ASN A 298 -6.79 -31.94 -12.21
N ASN A 299 -8.01 -32.02 -12.75
CA ASN A 299 -9.20 -32.45 -12.00
C ASN A 299 -9.15 -33.92 -11.50
N THR A 300 -8.14 -34.68 -11.90
CA THR A 300 -7.92 -36.07 -11.45
C THR A 300 -6.83 -36.20 -10.38
N GLU A 301 -6.14 -35.11 -10.03
CA GLU A 301 -5.13 -35.15 -8.97
C GLU A 301 -5.79 -35.21 -7.59
N SER A 302 -5.34 -36.16 -6.76
CA SER A 302 -5.67 -36.23 -5.33
C SER A 302 -4.46 -35.85 -4.49
N ASP A 303 -4.69 -35.52 -3.22
CA ASP A 303 -3.63 -35.25 -2.23
C ASP A 303 -2.69 -34.08 -2.60
N VAL A 304 -3.25 -33.08 -3.28
CA VAL A 304 -2.51 -31.85 -3.66
C VAL A 304 -2.14 -31.07 -2.40
N MET A 305 -0.84 -30.95 -2.14
CA MET A 305 -0.31 -30.10 -1.07
C MET A 305 -0.51 -28.62 -1.41
N ILE A 306 -1.08 -27.86 -0.47
CA ILE A 306 -1.23 -26.41 -0.51
C ILE A 306 -0.43 -25.84 0.68
N PRO A 307 0.88 -25.61 0.53
CA PRO A 307 1.70 -25.05 1.60
C PRO A 307 1.43 -23.55 1.75
N ASP A 308 2.02 -22.92 2.77
CA ASP A 308 2.01 -21.46 2.91
C ASP A 308 2.62 -20.80 1.66
N ALA A 309 1.80 -20.05 0.93
CA ALA A 309 2.18 -19.42 -0.33
C ALA A 309 3.07 -18.19 -0.12
N ILE A 310 3.06 -17.56 1.06
CA ILE A 310 3.95 -16.42 1.34
C ILE A 310 5.39 -16.91 1.35
N SER A 311 5.72 -17.90 2.17
CA SER A 311 7.09 -18.41 2.29
C SER A 311 7.55 -19.29 1.13
N THR A 312 6.64 -20.05 0.50
CA THR A 312 7.04 -21.04 -0.53
C THR A 312 6.84 -20.57 -1.97
N GLY A 313 5.99 -19.57 -2.20
CA GLY A 313 5.56 -19.18 -3.55
C GLY A 313 4.70 -20.20 -4.28
N LEU A 314 4.31 -21.31 -3.62
CA LEU A 314 3.60 -22.41 -4.26
C LEU A 314 2.10 -22.16 -4.27
N VAL A 315 1.61 -21.79 -5.46
CA VAL A 315 0.19 -21.57 -5.74
C VAL A 315 -0.32 -22.65 -6.68
N ARG A 316 -1.58 -23.07 -6.53
CA ARG A 316 -2.23 -23.99 -7.46
C ARG A 316 -3.23 -23.26 -8.34
N ARG A 317 -3.33 -23.69 -9.58
CA ARG A 317 -4.32 -23.21 -10.54
C ARG A 317 -5.17 -24.36 -11.03
N MET A 318 -6.47 -24.27 -10.82
CA MET A 318 -7.44 -25.22 -11.38
C MET A 318 -8.16 -24.56 -12.54
N ASN A 319 -7.94 -25.06 -13.75
CA ASN A 319 -8.62 -24.55 -14.94
C ASN A 319 -10.05 -25.08 -15.01
N ILE A 320 -11.00 -24.23 -15.39
CA ILE A 320 -12.37 -24.65 -15.66
C ILE A 320 -12.43 -25.24 -17.08
N PRO A 321 -12.88 -26.50 -17.26
CA PRO A 321 -12.93 -27.11 -18.59
C PRO A 321 -13.73 -26.28 -19.60
N ASN A 322 -13.17 -26.09 -20.79
CA ASN A 322 -13.77 -25.29 -21.88
C ASN A 322 -14.02 -23.81 -21.53
N SER A 323 -13.31 -23.26 -20.54
CA SER A 323 -13.34 -21.85 -20.18
C SER A 323 -11.92 -21.27 -20.14
N THR A 324 -11.82 -19.94 -20.25
CA THR A 324 -10.59 -19.20 -19.94
C THR A 324 -10.46 -18.90 -18.44
N GLU A 325 -11.51 -19.15 -17.68
CA GLU A 325 -11.57 -18.96 -16.23
C GLU A 325 -10.81 -20.06 -15.48
N TYR A 326 -10.34 -19.70 -14.29
CA TYR A 326 -9.60 -20.59 -13.43
C TYR A 326 -9.74 -20.15 -11.97
N PHE A 327 -9.51 -21.10 -11.07
CA PHE A 327 -9.32 -20.83 -9.64
C PHE A 327 -7.84 -20.78 -9.32
N LEU A 328 -7.45 -19.80 -8.51
CA LEU A 328 -6.19 -19.84 -7.78
C LEU A 328 -6.48 -20.36 -6.37
N ILE A 329 -5.62 -21.26 -5.91
CA ILE A 329 -5.74 -21.88 -4.60
C ILE A 329 -4.40 -21.70 -3.91
N ASP A 330 -4.42 -20.99 -2.80
CA ASP A 330 -3.29 -20.74 -1.92
C ASP A 330 -3.72 -20.84 -0.46
N ASN A 331 -2.74 -20.92 0.43
CA ASN A 331 -2.90 -20.84 1.87
C ASN A 331 -1.94 -19.75 2.34
N HIS A 332 -2.45 -18.70 2.99
CA HIS A 332 -1.64 -17.61 3.54
C HIS A 332 -2.34 -16.96 4.73
#